data_AF-A0A7J4WXE0-F1
#
_entry.id   AF-A0A7J4WXE0-F1
#
_cell.length_a   1.000
_cell.length_b   1.000
_cell.length_c   1.000
_cell.angle_alpha   90.00
_cell.angle_beta   90.00
_cell.angle_gamma   90.00
#
_symmetry.space_group_name_H-M   'P 1'
#
loop_
_entity.id
_entity.type
_entity.pdbx_description
1 polymer ?
#
loop_
_entity_poly.entity_id
_entity_poly.type
_entity_poly.pdbx_seq_one_letter_code
_entity_poly.pdbx_strand_id
1 'polypeptide(L)'
;MSQPIDLSQFPDLPVEVLNAFAAVQFELSVERAARQHEQAVVAEKDAFITALKELIEKLESQVQDYRRTKFGPKSEKLDPAQMELALEDLETAIAETQAQIAFVEE
;
A
#
# COMPACT_ATOMS: atom_id res chain seq x y z
N MET A 1 4.43 -22.31 12.62
CA MET A 1 5.02 -21.52 13.72
C MET A 1 5.71 -22.49 14.67
N SER A 2 7.04 -22.59 14.63
CA SER A 2 7.78 -23.46 15.54
C SER A 2 7.83 -22.79 16.92
N GLN A 3 7.26 -23.44 17.94
CA GLN A 3 7.33 -22.96 19.32
C GLN A 3 8.79 -22.95 19.79
N PRO A 4 9.19 -21.98 20.64
CA PRO A 4 10.53 -21.97 21.21
C PRO A 4 10.76 -23.26 22.03
N ILE A 5 11.93 -23.86 21.85
CA ILE A 5 12.34 -25.03 22.65
C ILE A 5 12.49 -24.60 24.11
N ASP A 6 11.80 -25.30 25.00
CA ASP A 6 11.87 -25.09 26.43
C ASP A 6 13.10 -25.82 27.01
N LEU A 7 14.13 -25.04 27.35
CA LEU A 7 15.40 -25.57 27.86
C LEU A 7 15.29 -26.14 29.28
N SER A 8 14.21 -25.87 30.02
CA SER A 8 14.01 -26.45 31.36
C SER A 8 13.86 -27.98 31.32
N GLN A 9 13.55 -28.53 30.14
CA GLN A 9 13.46 -29.97 29.88
C GLN A 9 14.82 -30.65 29.74
N PHE A 10 15.92 -29.89 29.71
CA PHE A 10 17.29 -30.40 29.53
C PHE A 10 18.23 -29.83 30.63
N PRO A 11 18.11 -30.30 31.89
CA PRO A 11 18.80 -29.73 33.04
C PRO A 11 20.33 -29.95 33.06
N ASP A 12 20.82 -30.98 32.36
CA ASP A 12 22.25 -31.37 32.35
C ASP A 12 23.04 -30.78 31.17
N LEU A 13 22.51 -29.75 30.49
CA LEU A 13 23.19 -29.15 29.35
C LEU A 13 24.46 -28.41 29.76
N PRO A 14 25.56 -28.56 28.99
CA PRO A 14 26.75 -27.72 29.17
C PRO A 14 26.42 -26.23 29.00
N VAL A 15 27.08 -25.38 29.79
CA VAL A 15 26.85 -23.93 29.77
C VAL A 15 27.12 -23.31 28.40
N GLU A 16 28.06 -23.89 27.64
CA GLU A 16 28.38 -23.48 26.28
C GLU A 16 27.19 -23.67 25.33
N VAL A 17 26.42 -24.76 25.52
CA VAL A 17 25.23 -25.05 24.71
C VAL A 17 24.09 -24.09 25.06
N LEU A 18 23.90 -23.78 26.34
CA LEU A 18 22.92 -22.79 26.79
C LEU A 18 23.21 -21.40 26.21
N ASN A 19 24.49 -20.99 26.24
CA ASN A 19 24.93 -19.72 25.68
C ASN A 19 24.76 -19.66 24.16
N ALA A 20 25.14 -20.72 23.44
CA ALA A 20 24.96 -20.80 22.00
C ALA A 20 23.47 -20.75 21.61
N PHE A 21 22.61 -21.47 22.34
CA PHE A 21 21.17 -21.41 22.11
C PHE A 21 20.59 -20.02 22.39
N ALA A 22 21.00 -19.37 23.48
CA ALA A 22 20.57 -18.00 23.79
C ALA A 22 20.98 -17.01 22.70
N ALA A 23 22.20 -17.13 22.16
CA ALA A 23 22.68 -16.30 21.06
C ALA A 23 21.84 -16.51 19.78
N VAL A 24 21.59 -17.77 19.40
CA VAL A 24 20.76 -18.10 18.23
C VAL A 24 19.33 -17.61 18.39
N GLN A 25 18.75 -17.73 19.59
CA GLN A 25 17.39 -17.25 19.86
C GLN A 25 17.31 -15.72 19.80
N PHE A 26 18.35 -15.03 20.26
CA PHE A 26 18.45 -13.58 20.15
C PHE A 26 18.52 -13.15 18.66
N GLU A 27 19.43 -13.73 17.89
CA GLU A 27 19.55 -13.45 16.45
C GLU A 27 18.24 -13.73 15.70
N LEU A 28 17.59 -14.87 15.98
CA LEU A 28 16.32 -15.23 15.37
C LEU A 28 15.18 -14.27 15.75
N SER A 29 15.21 -13.71 16.96
CA SER A 29 14.23 -12.71 17.39
C SER A 29 14.41 -11.39 16.66
N VAL A 30 15.66 -10.96 16.44
CA VAL A 30 16.00 -9.76 15.65
C VAL A 30 15.55 -9.94 14.20
N GLU A 31 15.88 -11.09 13.60
CA GLU A 31 15.50 -11.41 12.22
C GLU A 31 13.97 -11.46 12.04
N ARG A 32 13.24 -12.02 13.02
CA ARG A 32 11.76 -12.01 13.00
C ARG A 32 11.21 -10.59 13.11
N ALA A 33 11.77 -9.75 13.97
CA ALA A 33 11.35 -8.36 14.10
C ALA A 33 11.56 -7.58 12.79
N ALA A 34 12.68 -7.80 12.11
CA ALA A 34 12.96 -7.20 10.80
C ALA A 34 11.92 -7.64 9.74
N ARG A 35 11.62 -8.94 9.64
CA ARG A 35 10.59 -9.43 8.70
C ARG A 35 9.19 -8.92 9.02
N GLN A 36 8.83 -8.83 10.30
CA GLN A 36 7.54 -8.28 10.72
C GLN A 36 7.42 -6.80 10.35
N HIS A 37 8.50 -6.04 10.50
CA HIS A 37 8.55 -4.65 10.07
C HIS A 37 8.36 -4.54 8.55
N GLU A 38 9.10 -5.34 7.77
CA GLU A 38 8.96 -5.38 6.31
C GLU A 38 7.53 -5.74 5.87
N GLN A 39 6.92 -6.76 6.50
CA GLN A 39 5.52 -7.12 6.26
C GLN A 39 4.54 -5.99 6.60
N ALA A 40 4.79 -5.26 7.69
CA ALA A 40 3.96 -4.11 8.07
C ALA A 40 4.07 -2.98 7.05
N VAL A 41 5.27 -2.69 6.54
CA VAL A 41 5.50 -1.69 5.49
C VAL A 41 4.77 -2.09 4.20
N VAL A 42 4.86 -3.36 3.79
CA VAL A 42 4.12 -3.85 2.61
C VAL A 42 2.62 -3.72 2.80
N ALA A 43 2.08 -4.10 3.96
CA ALA A 43 0.66 -3.96 4.25
C ALA A 43 0.18 -2.49 4.23
N GLU A 44 1.01 -1.55 4.70
CA GLU A 44 0.71 -0.12 4.62
C GLU A 44 0.72 0.37 3.17
N LYS A 45 1.71 -0.03 2.37
CA LYS A 45 1.75 0.26 0.93
C LYS A 45 0.51 -0.28 0.21
N ASP A 46 0.12 -1.53 0.46
CA ASP A 46 -1.06 -2.15 -0.16
C ASP A 46 -2.36 -1.43 0.21
N ALA A 47 -2.49 -1.00 1.47
CA ALA A 47 -3.64 -0.21 1.92
C ALA A 47 -3.69 1.15 1.23
N PHE A 48 -2.54 1.82 1.07
CA PHE A 48 -2.44 3.09 0.38
C PHE A 48 -2.79 2.96 -1.11
N ILE A 49 -2.25 1.95 -1.80
CA ILE A 49 -2.58 1.66 -3.20
C ILE A 49 -4.08 1.42 -3.38
N THR A 50 -4.71 0.69 -2.46
CA THR A 50 -6.15 0.43 -2.50
C THR A 50 -6.95 1.74 -2.42
N ALA A 51 -6.60 2.63 -1.49
CA ALA A 51 -7.26 3.93 -1.36
C ALA A 51 -7.08 4.81 -2.61
N LEU A 52 -5.91 4.77 -3.25
CA LEU A 52 -5.68 5.53 -4.50
C LEU A 52 -6.49 4.96 -5.67
N LYS A 53 -6.65 3.63 -5.78
CA LYS A 53 -7.51 3.00 -6.78
C LYS A 53 -8.97 3.42 -6.62
N GLU A 54 -9.48 3.43 -5.38
CA GLU A 54 -10.83 3.92 -5.09
C GLU A 54 -11.01 5.41 -5.47
N LEU A 55 -9.98 6.24 -5.26
CA LEU A 55 -10.00 7.64 -5.67
C LEU A 55 -10.05 7.79 -7.19
N ILE A 56 -9.26 7.00 -7.93
CA ILE A 56 -9.29 7.00 -9.40
C ILE A 56 -10.68 6.62 -9.91
N GLU A 57 -11.27 5.53 -9.41
CA GLU A 57 -12.62 5.11 -9.82
C GLU A 57 -13.66 6.23 -9.58
N LYS A 58 -13.55 6.93 -8.45
CA LYS A 58 -14.41 8.06 -8.13
C LYS A 58 -14.21 9.24 -9.09
N LEU A 59 -12.96 9.60 -9.40
CA LEU A 59 -12.64 10.70 -10.33
C LEU A 59 -13.11 10.38 -11.75
N GLU A 60 -12.88 9.15 -12.22
CA GLU A 60 -13.35 8.68 -13.53
C GLU A 60 -14.88 8.75 -13.65
N SER A 61 -15.59 8.31 -12.60
CA SER A 61 -17.05 8.44 -12.52
C SER A 61 -17.51 9.90 -12.57
N GLN A 62 -16.85 10.79 -11.82
CA GLN A 62 -17.14 12.23 -11.85
C GLN A 62 -16.91 12.84 -13.24
N VAL A 63 -15.82 12.48 -13.91
CA VAL A 63 -15.53 12.92 -15.29
C VAL A 63 -16.61 12.43 -16.25
N GLN A 64 -17.04 11.17 -16.13
CA GLN A 64 -18.09 10.61 -16.97
C GLN A 64 -19.44 11.31 -16.75
N ASP A 65 -19.84 11.53 -15.51
CA ASP A 65 -21.07 12.23 -15.16
C ASP A 65 -21.05 13.69 -15.62
N TYR A 66 -19.91 14.37 -15.47
CA TYR A 66 -19.73 15.72 -15.97
C TYR A 66 -19.83 15.78 -17.49
N ARG A 67 -19.18 14.86 -18.20
CA ARG A 67 -19.31 14.72 -19.66
C ARG A 67 -20.77 14.46 -20.07
N ARG A 68 -21.48 13.56 -19.40
CA ARG A 68 -22.88 13.24 -19.73
C ARG A 68 -23.84 14.41 -19.50
N THR A 69 -23.69 15.12 -18.38
CA THR A 69 -24.59 16.20 -18.00
C THR A 69 -24.34 17.50 -18.77
N LYS A 70 -23.09 17.77 -19.17
CA LYS A 70 -22.71 19.01 -19.87
C LYS A 70 -22.49 18.87 -21.37
N PHE A 71 -22.21 17.66 -21.87
CA PHE A 71 -22.03 17.37 -23.30
C PHE A 71 -22.97 16.28 -23.84
N GLY A 72 -23.98 15.87 -23.07
CA GLY A 72 -25.00 14.94 -23.57
C GLY A 72 -25.76 15.52 -24.78
N PRO A 73 -26.40 14.67 -25.61
CA PRO A 73 -27.13 15.13 -26.80
C PRO A 73 -28.23 16.18 -26.55
N LYS A 74 -28.62 16.39 -25.29
CA LYS A 74 -29.66 17.31 -24.83
C LYS A 74 -29.18 18.32 -23.79
N SER A 75 -27.87 18.46 -23.54
CA SER A 75 -27.37 19.40 -22.54
C SER A 75 -27.29 20.83 -23.09
N GLU A 76 -27.58 21.82 -22.24
CA GLU A 76 -27.22 23.21 -22.47
C GLU A 76 -25.70 23.33 -22.25
N LYS A 77 -24.94 23.53 -23.34
CA LYS A 77 -23.47 23.50 -23.30
C LYS A 77 -22.95 24.75 -22.57
N LEU A 78 -22.15 24.55 -21.53
CA LEU A 78 -21.27 25.59 -20.99
C LEU A 78 -20.23 25.99 -22.06
N ASP A 79 -19.52 27.10 -21.85
CA ASP A 79 -18.38 27.49 -22.70
C ASP A 79 -17.40 26.30 -22.83
N PRO A 80 -17.27 25.70 -24.03
CA PRO A 80 -16.48 24.50 -24.23
C PRO A 80 -15.02 24.64 -23.80
N ALA A 81 -14.44 25.84 -23.92
CA ALA A 81 -13.02 26.07 -23.64
C ALA A 81 -12.69 26.04 -22.14
N GLN A 82 -13.54 26.64 -21.29
CA GLN A 82 -13.35 26.58 -19.83
C GLN A 82 -13.58 25.16 -19.29
N MET A 83 -14.41 24.38 -19.99
CA MET A 83 -14.78 23.04 -19.61
C MET A 83 -13.76 21.98 -20.05
N GLU A 84 -13.14 22.14 -21.23
CA GLU A 84 -11.96 21.35 -21.63
C GLU A 84 -10.80 21.53 -20.66
N LEU A 85 -10.52 22.77 -20.24
CA LEU A 85 -9.46 23.05 -19.26
C LEU A 85 -9.68 22.29 -17.93
N ALA A 86 -10.91 22.31 -17.40
CA ALA A 86 -11.23 21.60 -16.16
C ALA A 86 -11.14 20.07 -16.31
N LEU A 87 -11.40 19.53 -17.51
CA LEU A 87 -11.22 18.11 -17.80
C LEU A 87 -9.74 17.74 -17.90
N GLU A 88 -8.95 18.59 -18.53
CA GLU A 88 -7.50 18.43 -18.65
C GLU A 88 -6.82 18.43 -17.26
N ASP A 89 -7.26 19.32 -16.36
CA ASP A 89 -6.81 19.35 -14.96
C ASP A 89 -7.15 18.04 -14.22
N LEU A 90 -8.36 17.50 -14.41
CA LEU A 90 -8.79 16.24 -13.79
C LEU A 90 -8.03 15.03 -14.36
N GLU A 91 -7.83 14.99 -15.68
CA GLU A 91 -7.05 13.95 -16.35
C GLU A 91 -5.58 13.99 -15.89
N THR A 92 -5.02 15.18 -15.70
CA THR A 92 -3.68 15.37 -15.13
C THR A 92 -3.60 14.84 -13.70
N ALA A 93 -4.56 15.17 -12.84
CA ALA A 93 -4.59 14.67 -11.46
C ALA A 93 -4.70 13.14 -11.39
N ILE A 94 -5.45 12.51 -12.32
CA ILE A 94 -5.51 11.05 -12.44
C ILE A 94 -4.14 10.49 -12.84
N ALA A 95 -3.48 11.07 -13.85
CA ALA A 95 -2.16 10.63 -14.30
C ALA A 95 -1.09 10.77 -13.20
N GLU A 96 -1.09 11.87 -12.46
CA GLU A 96 -0.22 12.08 -11.30
C GLU A 96 -0.46 11.03 -10.20
N THR A 97 -1.73 10.73 -9.92
CA THR A 97 -2.10 9.70 -8.94
C THR A 97 -1.62 8.31 -9.40
N GLN A 98 -1.77 7.98 -10.68
CA GLN A 98 -1.25 6.74 -11.26
C GLN A 98 0.27 6.64 -11.17
N ALA A 99 0.98 7.75 -11.42
CA ALA A 99 2.44 7.81 -11.26
C ALA A 99 2.86 7.61 -9.80
N GLN A 100 2.12 8.17 -8.84
CA GLN A 100 2.37 7.96 -7.42
C GLN A 100 2.16 6.50 -7.00
N ILE A 101 1.14 5.81 -7.54
CA ILE A 101 0.94 4.36 -7.32
C ILE A 101 2.16 3.59 -7.84
N ALA A 102 2.57 3.84 -9.09
CA ALA A 102 3.70 3.16 -9.70
C ALA A 102 5.01 3.36 -8.90
N PHE A 103 5.24 4.56 -8.37
CA PHE A 103 6.38 4.86 -7.50
C PHE A 103 6.33 4.12 -6.16
N VAL A 104 5.13 3.89 -5.61
CA VAL A 104 4.96 3.14 -4.35
C VAL A 104 5.11 1.63 -4.56
N GLU A 105 4.76 1.13 -5.76
CA GLU A 105 4.91 -0.27 -6.17
C GLU A 105 6.38 -0.68 -6.40
N GLU A 106 7.29 0.27 -6.73
CA GLU A 106 8.75 0.07 -6.68
C GLU A 106 9.30 -0.09 -5.24
#